data_AF-E2A188-F1
#
_entry.id   AF-E2A188-F1
#
_cell.length_a   1.000
_cell.length_b   1.000
_cell.length_c   1.000
_cell.angle_alpha   90.00
_cell.angle_beta   90.00
_cell.angle_gamma   90.00
#
_symmetry.space_group_name_H-M   'P 1'
#
loop_
_entity.id
_entity.type
_entity.pdbx_description
1 polymer ?
#
loop_
_entity_poly.entity_id
_entity_poly.type
_entity_poly.pdbx_seq_one_letter_code
_entity_poly.pdbx_strand_id
1 'polypeptide(L)'
;VKLGWTRVKIDLLKKRPIQCFRCWHFGHVRGNCRSDRDRTGACFRCGVLGHTAGTCNVGLPKCVVCEDLGKESRHRLGSPRC
;
A
#
# COMPACT_ATOMS: atom_id res chain seq x y z
N VAL A 1 -18.97 -0.26 44.06
CA VAL A 1 -18.86 -0.99 42.78
C VAL A 1 -17.57 -1.81 42.80
N LYS A 2 -17.62 -3.12 42.57
CA LYS A 2 -16.42 -3.98 42.50
C LYS A 2 -16.02 -4.13 41.04
N LEU A 3 -14.89 -3.54 40.64
CA LEU A 3 -14.29 -3.76 39.32
C LEU A 3 -13.38 -4.99 39.41
N GLY A 4 -13.68 -6.02 38.62
CA GLY A 4 -12.87 -7.24 38.52
C GLY A 4 -11.78 -7.14 37.46
N TRP A 5 -10.85 -8.09 37.48
CA TRP A 5 -9.81 -8.20 36.45
C TRP A 5 -10.38 -8.74 35.14
N THR A 6 -9.99 -8.13 34.01
CA THR A 6 -10.27 -8.63 32.66
C THR A 6 -8.96 -8.84 31.92
N ARG A 7 -8.83 -9.95 31.19
CA ARG A 7 -7.67 -10.26 30.33
C ARG A 7 -8.00 -9.95 28.87
N VAL A 8 -7.06 -9.34 28.15
CA VAL A 8 -7.14 -9.12 26.70
C VAL A 8 -5.96 -9.79 26.00
N LYS A 9 -6.21 -10.37 24.82
CA LYS A 9 -5.17 -10.97 23.99
C LYS A 9 -4.50 -9.89 23.15
N ILE A 10 -3.17 -9.83 23.18
CA ILE A 10 -2.37 -8.95 22.33
C ILE A 10 -1.63 -9.83 21.33
N ASP A 11 -1.83 -9.58 20.04
CA ASP A 11 -1.09 -10.23 18.97
C ASP A 11 -0.07 -9.25 18.37
N LEU A 12 1.20 -9.65 18.29
CA LEU A 12 2.25 -8.84 17.67
C LEU A 12 2.05 -8.80 16.15
N LEU A 13 1.79 -7.60 15.62
CA LEU A 13 1.70 -7.39 14.18
C LEU A 13 3.07 -7.49 13.52
N LYS A 14 3.13 -8.19 12.38
CA LYS A 14 4.34 -8.21 11.54
C LYS A 14 4.73 -6.79 11.15
N LYS A 15 6.03 -6.48 11.21
CA LYS A 15 6.56 -5.19 10.78
C LYS A 15 6.18 -4.94 9.32
N ARG A 16 5.54 -3.79 9.05
CA ARG A 16 5.23 -3.39 7.67
C ARG A 16 6.53 -3.07 6.94
N PRO A 17 6.71 -3.55 5.69
CA PRO A 17 7.87 -3.20 4.89
C PRO A 17 7.88 -1.70 4.62
N ILE A 18 9.07 -1.13 4.49
CA ILE A 18 9.24 0.27 4.12
C ILE A 18 8.80 0.45 2.67
N GLN A 19 7.95 1.44 2.40
CA GLN A 19 7.40 1.71 1.07
C GLN A 19 7.81 3.12 0.63
N CYS A 20 8.29 3.22 -0.60
CA CYS A 20 8.59 4.50 -1.22
C CYS A 20 7.31 5.10 -1.79
N PHE A 21 6.87 6.25 -1.28
CA PHE A 21 5.67 6.91 -1.79
C PHE A 21 5.86 7.67 -3.12
N ARG A 22 7.08 7.70 -3.65
CA ARG A 22 7.39 8.25 -4.97
C ARG A 22 7.21 7.20 -6.07
N CYS A 23 7.93 6.08 -5.98
CA CYS A 23 7.88 5.03 -7.01
C CYS A 23 7.01 3.82 -6.62
N TRP A 24 6.53 3.76 -5.37
CA TRP A 24 5.68 2.69 -4.81
C TRP A 24 6.34 1.33 -4.59
N HIS A 25 7.63 1.18 -4.89
CA HIS A 25 8.40 0.00 -4.52
C HIS A 25 8.70 -0.05 -3.02
N PHE A 26 9.01 -1.25 -2.54
CA PHE A 26 9.39 -1.52 -1.16
C PHE A 26 10.92 -1.47 -0.98
N GLY A 27 11.37 -1.31 0.27
CA GLY A 27 12.80 -1.37 0.64
C GLY A 27 13.50 -0.01 0.79
N HIS A 28 12.87 1.10 0.40
CA HIS A 28 13.42 2.45 0.58
C HIS A 28 12.34 3.51 0.82
N VAL A 29 12.77 4.71 1.22
CA VAL A 29 11.93 5.92 1.33
C VAL A 29 12.15 6.86 0.16
N ARG A 30 11.26 7.86 0.00
CA ARG A 30 11.34 8.87 -1.07
C ARG A 30 12.71 9.53 -1.22
N GLY A 31 13.38 9.88 -0.11
CA GLY A 31 14.70 10.52 -0.14
C GLY A 31 15.81 9.68 -0.78
N ASN A 32 15.67 8.35 -0.77
CA ASN A 32 16.64 7.42 -1.33
C ASN A 32 16.14 6.78 -2.65
N CYS A 33 15.07 7.33 -3.24
CA CYS A 33 14.47 6.78 -4.45
C CYS A 33 15.32 7.10 -5.69
N ARG A 34 15.86 6.05 -6.32
CA ARG A 34 16.62 6.13 -7.59
C ARG A 34 15.80 5.73 -8.83
N SER A 35 14.51 5.48 -8.67
CA SER A 35 13.64 5.12 -9.80
C SER A 35 13.26 6.38 -10.60
N ASP A 36 13.25 6.24 -11.92
CA ASP A 36 12.77 7.28 -12.85
C ASP A 36 11.24 7.43 -12.83
N ARG A 37 10.52 6.46 -12.24
CA ARG A 37 9.07 6.46 -12.18
C ARG A 37 8.57 7.25 -10.98
N ASP A 38 7.96 8.38 -11.24
CA ASP A 38 7.28 9.19 -10.24
C ASP A 38 5.75 8.99 -10.30
N ARG A 39 5.20 8.46 -9.23
CA ARG A 39 3.76 8.20 -9.02
C ARG A 39 3.19 9.10 -7.93
N THR A 40 3.89 10.17 -7.59
CA THR A 40 3.40 11.15 -6.63
C THR A 40 2.07 11.72 -7.12
N GLY A 41 1.04 11.67 -6.28
CA GLY A 41 -0.30 12.12 -6.62
C GLY A 41 -1.15 11.10 -7.39
N ALA A 42 -0.61 9.95 -7.79
CA ALA A 42 -1.40 8.89 -8.41
C ALA A 42 -2.30 8.19 -7.39
N CYS A 43 -3.45 7.71 -7.85
CA CYS A 43 -4.40 7.01 -7.00
C CYS A 43 -3.85 5.65 -6.57
N PHE A 44 -3.70 5.41 -5.26
CA PHE A 44 -3.22 4.13 -4.72
C PHE A 44 -4.07 2.90 -5.06
N ARG A 45 -5.31 3.10 -5.56
CA ARG A 45 -6.21 2.00 -5.94
C ARG A 45 -6.02 1.58 -7.40
N CYS A 46 -5.70 2.50 -8.31
CA CYS A 46 -5.65 2.21 -9.75
C CYS A 46 -4.41 2.74 -10.49
N GLY A 47 -3.59 3.58 -9.86
CA GLY A 47 -2.36 4.14 -10.44
C GLY A 47 -2.54 5.38 -11.32
N VAL A 48 -3.77 5.90 -11.45
CA VAL A 48 -4.08 7.04 -12.34
C VAL A 48 -4.11 8.36 -11.56
N LEU A 49 -3.67 9.44 -12.19
CA LEU A 49 -3.71 10.81 -11.64
C LEU A 49 -5.13 11.41 -11.69
N GLY A 50 -5.31 12.57 -11.03
CA GLY A 50 -6.54 13.36 -11.11
C GLY A 50 -7.63 12.98 -10.10
N HIS A 51 -7.41 11.95 -9.28
CA HIS A 51 -8.33 11.58 -8.20
C HIS A 51 -7.61 10.87 -7.05
N THR A 52 -8.26 10.81 -5.88
CA THR A 52 -7.75 10.09 -4.71
C THR A 52 -8.35 8.69 -4.63
N ALA A 53 -7.78 7.82 -3.80
CA ALA A 53 -8.32 6.48 -3.59
C ALA A 53 -9.78 6.48 -3.06
N GLY A 54 -10.21 7.55 -2.38
CA GLY A 54 -11.58 7.69 -1.88
C GLY A 54 -12.59 8.03 -2.97
N THR A 55 -12.17 8.74 -4.03
CA THR A 55 -13.01 9.12 -5.17
C THR A 55 -12.78 8.23 -6.39
N CYS A 56 -12.11 7.10 -6.21
CA CYS A 56 -11.78 6.18 -7.29
C CYS A 56 -12.99 5.34 -7.69
N ASN A 57 -13.44 5.49 -8.93
CA ASN A 57 -14.59 4.78 -9.51
C ASN A 57 -14.21 3.45 -10.20
N VAL A 58 -12.99 2.95 -9.98
CA VAL A 58 -12.58 1.67 -10.57
C VAL A 58 -13.12 0.53 -9.70
N GLY A 59 -13.83 -0.41 -10.33
CA GLY A 59 -14.45 -1.56 -9.64
C GLY A 59 -13.45 -2.57 -9.06
N LEU A 60 -12.24 -2.67 -9.62
CA LEU A 60 -11.17 -3.56 -9.15
C LEU A 60 -9.88 -2.79 -8.90
N PRO A 61 -9.17 -3.03 -7.77
CA PRO A 61 -7.88 -2.42 -7.54
C PRO A 61 -6.82 -2.99 -8.48
N LYS A 62 -5.88 -2.13 -8.86
CA LYS A 62 -4.74 -2.46 -9.72
C LYS A 62 -3.43 -2.07 -9.02
N CYS A 63 -2.58 -3.05 -8.79
CA CYS A 63 -1.24 -2.85 -8.27
C CYS A 63 -0.27 -2.60 -9.43
N VAL A 64 0.06 -1.33 -9.65
CA VAL A 64 1.02 -0.91 -10.68
C VAL A 64 2.42 -1.50 -10.48
N VAL A 65 2.81 -1.80 -9.24
CA VAL A 65 4.12 -2.41 -8.95
C VAL A 65 4.16 -3.86 -9.40
N CYS A 66 3.09 -4.62 -9.18
CA CYS A 66 3.01 -6.01 -9.66
C CYS A 66 2.83 -6.07 -11.17
N GLU A 67 2.07 -5.13 -11.75
CA GLU A 67 1.96 -4.98 -13.20
C GLU A 67 3.33 -4.75 -13.86
N ASP A 68 4.14 -3.85 -13.31
CA ASP A 68 5.49 -3.58 -13.80
C ASP A 68 6.41 -4.81 -13.75
N LEU A 69 6.16 -5.69 -12.77
CA LEU A 69 6.90 -6.94 -12.58
C LEU A 69 6.32 -8.10 -13.39
N GLY A 70 5.28 -7.88 -14.20
CA GLY A 70 4.59 -8.93 -14.96
C GLY A 70 3.81 -9.93 -14.11
N LYS A 71 3.51 -9.59 -12.86
CA LYS A 71 2.74 -10.42 -11.92
C LYS A 71 1.25 -10.09 -11.97
N GLU A 72 0.42 -10.92 -11.32
CA GLU A 72 -1.00 -10.59 -11.14
C GLU A 72 -1.12 -9.24 -10.43
N SER A 73 -1.82 -8.30 -11.05
CA SER A 73 -1.95 -6.92 -10.56
C SER A 73 -3.34 -6.62 -10.01
N ARG A 74 -4.29 -7.56 -10.02
CA ARG A 74 -5.67 -7.37 -9.53
C ARG A 74 -5.78 -7.42 -8.00
N HIS A 75 -5.00 -6.58 -7.33
CA HIS A 75 -5.01 -6.44 -5.89
C HIS A 75 -4.57 -5.03 -5.49
N ARG A 76 -4.74 -4.72 -4.20
CA ARG A 76 -4.25 -3.46 -3.63
C ARG A 76 -2.73 -3.52 -3.46
N LEU A 77 -2.07 -2.39 -3.72
CA LEU A 77 -0.66 -2.20 -3.36
C LEU A 77 -0.43 -2.46 -1.86
N GLY A 78 0.62 -3.19 -1.52
CA GLY A 78 0.97 -3.58 -0.15
C GLY A 78 0.06 -4.64 0.48
N SER A 79 -0.86 -5.24 -0.28
CA SER A 79 -1.61 -6.40 0.19
C SER A 79 -0.70 -7.64 0.26
N PRO A 80 -1.06 -8.69 1.02
CA PRO A 80 -0.29 -9.94 1.07
C PRO A 80 -0.09 -10.65 -0.29
N ARG A 81 -0.78 -10.18 -1.35
CA ARG A 81 -0.65 -10.67 -2.72
C ARG A 81 0.41 -9.91 -3.55
N CYS A 82 1.01 -8.84 -3.02
CA CYS A 82 2.14 -8.12 -3.64
C CYS A 82 3.44 -8.93 -3.62
#